data_AF-A0A383BAV4-F1
#
_entry.id   AF-A0A383BAV4-F1
#
_cell.length_a   1.000
_cell.length_b   1.000
_cell.length_c   1.000
_cell.angle_alpha   90.00
_cell.angle_beta   90.00
_cell.angle_gamma   90.00
#
_symmetry.space_group_name_H-M   'P 1'
#
loop_
_entity.id
_entity.type
_entity.pdbx_description
1 polymer ?
#
loop_
_entity_poly.entity_id
_entity_poly.type
_entity_poly.pdbx_seq_one_letter_code
_entity_poly.pdbx_strand_id
1 'polypeptide(L)'
;MIDLYFYLTAAIGVVLFGISKGGFAGPIAILAIPIMALSMSPVVAAAILLPVLLVMDVVALYIYWNKWDLKNIKIIIPPALFGIVIGALTFKYSSDDSIRIIIGTIAILFIL
;
A
#
# COMPACT_ATOMS: atom_id res chain seq x y z
N MET A 1 -16.86 19.29 -3.45
CA MET A 1 -16.35 20.48 -2.73
C MET A 1 -14.86 20.24 -2.54
N ILE A 2 -14.00 21.22 -2.84
CA ILE A 2 -12.55 21.12 -2.59
C ILE A 2 -12.39 21.04 -1.07
N ASP A 3 -12.14 19.85 -0.55
CA ASP A 3 -12.03 19.63 0.89
C ASP A 3 -10.56 19.68 1.27
N LEU A 4 -10.16 20.74 1.97
CA LEU A 4 -8.77 20.91 2.43
C LEU A 4 -8.33 19.72 3.29
N TYR A 5 -9.26 19.11 4.03
CA TYR A 5 -9.00 17.94 4.85
C TYR A 5 -8.55 16.73 4.01
N PHE A 6 -9.20 16.51 2.86
CA PHE A 6 -8.82 15.45 1.91
C PHE A 6 -7.41 15.64 1.37
N TYR A 7 -7.04 16.85 0.96
CA TYR A 7 -5.71 17.10 0.40
C TYR A 7 -4.61 16.98 1.45
N LEU A 8 -4.88 17.40 2.69
CA LEU A 8 -3.93 17.28 3.80
C LEU A 8 -3.64 15.82 4.13
N THR A 9 -4.67 15.00 4.33
CA THR A 9 -4.50 13.57 4.63
C THR A 9 -3.85 12.82 3.47
N ALA A 10 -4.22 13.13 2.22
CA ALA A 10 -3.61 12.54 1.03
C ALA A 10 -2.13 12.92 0.89
N ALA A 11 -1.80 14.21 1.04
CA ALA A 11 -0.42 14.68 0.93
C ALA A 11 0.46 14.03 2.01
N ILE A 12 0.00 14.02 3.27
CA ILE A 12 0.71 13.37 4.37
C ILE A 12 0.87 11.87 4.07
N GLY A 13 -0.21 11.18 3.70
CA GLY A 13 -0.17 9.74 3.40
C GLY A 13 0.81 9.39 2.28
N VAL A 14 0.76 10.12 1.16
CA VAL A 14 1.66 9.91 0.02
C VAL A 14 3.12 10.16 0.38
N VAL A 15 3.42 11.23 1.14
CA VAL A 15 4.78 11.55 1.57
C VAL A 15 5.33 10.48 2.52
N LEU A 16 4.55 10.09 3.53
CA LEU A 16 4.95 9.03 4.48
C LEU A 16 5.23 7.72 3.75
N PHE A 17 4.36 7.34 2.81
CA PHE A 17 4.56 6.14 1.99
C PHE A 17 5.82 6.25 1.12
N GLY A 18 6.02 7.38 0.46
CA GLY A 18 7.18 7.63 -0.41
C GLY A 18 8.51 7.54 0.32
N ILE A 19 8.62 8.16 1.51
CA ILE A 19 9.83 8.09 2.35
C ILE A 19 10.13 6.64 2.76
N SER A 20 9.09 5.90 3.13
CA SER A 20 9.22 4.50 3.55
C SER A 20 9.67 3.60 2.41
N LYS A 21 9.07 3.71 1.22
CA LYS A 21 9.46 2.92 0.04
C LYS A 21 10.86 3.31 -0.47
N GLY A 22 11.31 4.54 -0.19
CA GLY A 22 12.68 5.00 -0.42
C GLY A 22 13.73 4.51 0.59
N GLY A 23 13.35 3.70 1.59
CA GLY A 23 14.26 3.03 2.52
C GLY A 23 14.61 3.79 3.80
N PHE A 24 14.08 5.00 4.01
CA PHE A 24 14.43 5.85 5.17
C PHE A 24 13.54 5.63 6.39
N ALA A 25 12.31 5.14 6.23
CA ALA A 25 11.35 5.02 7.34
C ALA A 25 10.33 3.89 7.14
N GLY A 26 10.81 2.66 7.03
CA GLY A 26 10.00 1.46 6.69
C GLY A 26 8.67 1.29 7.44
N PRO A 27 8.63 1.39 8.78
CA PRO A 27 7.39 1.26 9.55
C PRO A 27 6.34 2.36 9.29
N ILE A 28 6.79 3.54 8.88
CA ILE A 28 5.94 4.75 8.83
C ILE A 28 4.94 4.67 7.66
N ALA A 29 5.22 3.91 6.60
CA ALA A 29 4.27 3.69 5.50
C ALA A 29 2.92 3.12 5.95
N ILE A 30 2.91 2.34 7.04
CA ILE A 30 1.70 1.66 7.52
C ILE A 30 0.65 2.67 7.98
N LEU A 31 1.06 3.89 8.38
CA LEU A 31 0.17 4.96 8.78
C LEU A 31 -0.49 5.69 7.59
N ALA A 32 0.05 5.55 6.37
CA ALA A 32 -0.44 6.30 5.22
C ALA A 32 -1.91 6.02 4.91
N ILE A 33 -2.29 4.74 4.82
CA ILE A 33 -3.68 4.36 4.49
C ILE A 33 -4.64 4.69 5.65
N PRO A 34 -4.35 4.39 6.94
CA PRO A 34 -5.16 4.84 8.06
C PRO A 34 -5.41 6.36 8.10
N ILE A 35 -4.37 7.18 7.87
CA ILE A 35 -4.50 8.65 7.85
C ILE A 35 -5.42 9.10 6.71
N MET A 36 -5.22 8.55 5.50
CA MET A 36 -6.09 8.87 4.36
C MET A 36 -7.53 8.43 4.61
N ALA A 37 -7.73 7.26 5.21
CA ALA A 37 -9.03 6.67 5.49
C ALA A 37 -9.91 7.47 6.49
N LEU A 38 -9.32 8.46 7.19
CA LEU A 38 -10.05 9.44 8.01
C LEU A 38 -10.88 10.41 7.18
N SER A 39 -10.55 10.58 5.90
CA SER A 39 -11.16 11.58 5.01
C SER A 39 -11.80 10.97 3.76
N MET A 40 -11.41 9.75 3.38
CA MET A 40 -11.89 9.06 2.19
C MET A 40 -12.04 7.56 2.45
N SER A 41 -12.63 6.82 1.51
CA SER A 41 -12.64 5.36 1.63
C SER A 41 -11.23 4.80 1.44
N PRO A 42 -10.87 3.69 2.12
CA PRO A 42 -9.57 3.06 1.93
C PRO A 42 -9.29 2.65 0.47
N VAL A 43 -10.35 2.36 -0.30
CA VAL A 43 -10.26 2.02 -1.72
C VAL A 43 -9.79 3.22 -2.54
N VAL A 44 -10.34 4.42 -2.27
CA VAL A 44 -9.89 5.66 -2.92
C VAL A 44 -8.45 5.99 -2.51
N ALA A 45 -8.10 5.80 -1.24
CA ALA A 45 -6.72 6.01 -0.77
C ALA A 45 -5.72 5.09 -1.50
N ALA A 46 -6.05 3.79 -1.62
CA ALA A 46 -5.25 2.84 -2.40
C ALA A 46 -5.16 3.25 -3.87
N ALA A 47 -6.26 3.70 -4.49
CA ALA A 47 -6.26 4.17 -5.87
C ALA A 47 -5.35 5.36 -6.12
N ILE A 48 -5.23 6.29 -5.16
CA ILE A 48 -4.30 7.43 -5.24
C ILE A 48 -2.85 6.95 -5.13
N LEU A 49 -2.56 5.99 -4.24
CA LEU A 49 -1.22 5.47 -4.04
C LEU A 49 -0.74 4.61 -5.21
N LEU A 50 -1.62 3.78 -5.80
CA LEU A 50 -1.27 2.78 -6.82
C LEU A 50 -0.37 3.32 -7.96
N PRO A 51 -0.69 4.43 -8.66
CA PRO A 51 0.17 4.97 -9.72
C PRO A 51 1.56 5.33 -9.21
N VAL A 52 1.65 5.94 -8.03
CA VAL A 52 2.91 6.33 -7.40
C VAL A 52 3.74 5.09 -7.06
N LEU A 53 3.08 4.06 -6.51
CA LEU A 53 3.71 2.79 -6.15
C LEU A 53 4.27 2.05 -7.36
N LEU A 54 3.51 2.02 -8.46
CA LEU A 54 3.93 1.40 -9.71
C LEU A 54 5.17 2.10 -10.28
N VAL A 55 5.20 3.43 -10.29
CA VAL A 55 6.38 4.19 -10.74
C VAL A 55 7.59 3.85 -9.86
N MET A 56 7.42 3.81 -8.54
CA MET A 56 8.50 3.42 -7.61
C MET A 56 9.00 1.99 -7.85
N ASP A 57 8.10 1.05 -8.13
CA ASP A 57 8.47 -0.34 -8.44
C ASP A 57 9.23 -0.45 -9.76
N VAL A 58 8.81 0.28 -10.79
CA VAL A 58 9.53 0.32 -12.07
C VAL A 58 10.94 0.89 -11.91
N VAL A 59 11.09 1.98 -11.14
CA VAL A 59 12.40 2.57 -10.85
C VAL A 59 13.27 1.59 -10.06
N ALA A 60 12.71 0.91 -9.05
CA ALA A 60 13.43 -0.12 -8.30
C ALA A 60 13.88 -1.27 -9.20
N LEU A 61 13.00 -1.78 -10.06
CA LEU A 61 13.35 -2.83 -11.03
C LEU A 61 14.46 -2.37 -11.97
N TYR A 62 14.44 -1.12 -12.42
CA TYR A 62 15.50 -0.56 -13.26
C TYR A 62 16.86 -0.51 -12.53
N ILE A 63 16.88 -0.04 -11.28
CA ILE A 63 18.13 0.06 -10.47
C ILE A 63 18.71 -1.33 -10.15
N TYR A 64 17.84 -2.32 -9.92
CA TYR A 64 18.21 -3.69 -9.55
C TYR A 64 18.16 -4.66 -10.74
N TRP A 65 18.06 -4.15 -11.97
CA TRP A 65 17.99 -4.97 -13.16
C TRP A 65 19.21 -5.90 -13.26
N ASN A 66 18.98 -7.17 -13.60
CA ASN A 66 20.01 -8.24 -13.64
C ASN A 66 20.66 -8.62 -12.30
N LYS A 67 20.20 -8.12 -11.15
CA LYS A 67 20.69 -8.53 -9.82
C LYS A 67 19.78 -9.54 -9.12
N TRP A 68 18.89 -10.19 -9.86
CA TRP A 68 17.90 -11.11 -9.31
C TRP A 68 18.45 -12.52 -9.04
N ASP A 69 17.92 -13.17 -8.02
CA ASP A 69 18.12 -14.60 -7.76
C ASP A 69 16.89 -15.39 -8.24
N LEU A 70 17.07 -16.18 -9.30
CA LEU A 70 16.04 -17.02 -9.90
C LEU A 70 15.45 -18.06 -8.93
N LYS A 71 16.24 -18.53 -7.95
CA LYS A 71 15.77 -19.48 -6.94
C LYS A 71 14.76 -18.80 -6.01
N ASN A 72 15.08 -17.59 -5.54
CA ASN A 72 14.18 -16.83 -4.66
C ASN A 72 12.92 -16.38 -5.40
N ILE A 73 13.04 -15.93 -6.66
CA ILE A 73 11.88 -15.55 -7.48
C ILE A 73 10.87 -16.70 -7.60
N LYS A 74 11.35 -17.92 -7.87
CA LYS A 74 10.48 -19.10 -7.99
C LYS A 74 9.77 -19.47 -6.69
N ILE A 75 10.34 -19.10 -5.53
CA ILE A 75 9.75 -19.35 -4.22
C ILE A 75 8.71 -18.27 -3.89
N ILE A 76 8.99 -17.00 -4.22
CA ILE A 76 8.16 -15.85 -3.80
C ILE A 76 6.98 -15.62 -4.74
N ILE A 77 7.14 -15.85 -6.06
CA ILE A 77 6.10 -15.54 -7.04
C ILE A 77 4.83 -16.38 -6.87
N PRO A 78 4.87 -17.71 -6.70
CA PRO A 78 3.66 -18.52 -6.54
C PRO A 78 2.78 -18.10 -5.34
N PRO A 79 3.30 -17.94 -4.11
CA PRO A 79 2.48 -17.49 -2.99
C PRO A 79 2.01 -16.04 -3.15
N ALA A 80 2.81 -15.16 -3.78
CA ALA A 80 2.39 -13.79 -4.07
C ALA A 80 1.20 -13.76 -5.05
N LEU A 81 1.28 -14.49 -6.15
CA LEU A 81 0.19 -14.64 -7.12
C LEU A 81 -1.06 -15.21 -6.45
N PHE A 82 -0.90 -16.26 -5.65
CA PHE A 82 -2.02 -16.89 -4.95
C PHE A 82 -2.73 -15.90 -4.01
N GLY A 83 -1.96 -15.15 -3.20
CA GLY A 83 -2.49 -14.11 -2.33
C GLY A 83 -3.20 -12.99 -3.09
N ILE A 84 -2.62 -12.51 -4.20
CA ILE A 84 -3.22 -11.48 -5.06
C ILE A 84 -4.55 -11.97 -5.64
N VAL A 85 -4.60 -13.21 -6.14
CA VAL A 85 -5.82 -13.79 -6.72
C VAL A 85 -6.91 -13.93 -5.67
N ILE A 86 -6.59 -14.48 -4.49
CA ILE A 86 -7.56 -14.59 -3.39
C ILE A 86 -8.06 -13.21 -2.96
N GLY A 87 -7.14 -12.25 -2.81
CA GLY A 87 -7.47 -10.88 -2.45
C GLY A 87 -8.41 -10.24 -3.47
N ALA A 88 -8.09 -10.36 -4.76
CA ALA A 88 -8.91 -9.80 -5.85
C ALA A 88 -10.31 -10.41 -5.94
N LEU A 89 -10.43 -11.73 -5.73
CA LEU A 89 -11.73 -12.41 -5.72
C LEU A 89 -12.57 -12.04 -4.50
N THR A 90 -11.93 -11.90 -3.35
CA THR A 90 -12.60 -11.59 -2.08
C THR A 90 -12.97 -10.10 -1.97
N PHE A 91 -12.24 -9.23 -2.66
CA PHE A 91 -12.43 -7.78 -2.61
C PHE A 91 -13.85 -7.35 -2.98
N LYS A 92 -14.49 -8.03 -3.95
CA LYS A 92 -15.88 -7.74 -4.36
C LYS A 92 -16.92 -7.96 -3.26
N TYR A 93 -16.61 -8.78 -2.27
CA TYR A 93 -17.50 -9.10 -1.16
C TYR A 93 -17.23 -8.24 0.09
N SER A 94 -16.23 -7.36 0.03
CA SER A 94 -15.79 -6.54 1.17
C SER A 94 -16.42 -5.14 1.11
N SER A 95 -17.03 -4.69 2.21
CA SER A 95 -17.48 -3.30 2.33
C SER A 95 -16.32 -2.37 2.73
N ASP A 96 -16.47 -1.08 2.46
CA ASP A 96 -15.47 -0.06 2.82
C ASP A 96 -15.16 -0.07 4.33
N ASP A 97 -16.18 -0.29 5.17
CA ASP A 97 -16.01 -0.35 6.62
C ASP A 97 -15.25 -1.60 7.07
N SER A 98 -15.51 -2.75 6.46
CA SER A 98 -14.73 -3.98 6.73
C SER A 98 -13.26 -3.79 6.37
N ILE A 99 -12.98 -3.18 5.20
CA ILE A 99 -11.61 -2.88 4.77
C ILE A 99 -10.94 -1.90 5.75
N ARG A 100 -11.67 -0.86 6.19
CA ARG A 100 -11.17 0.12 7.17
C ARG A 100 -10.80 -0.55 8.50
N ILE A 101 -11.64 -1.44 9.02
CA ILE A 101 -11.37 -2.19 10.27
C ILE A 101 -10.15 -3.10 10.10
N ILE A 102 -10.07 -3.84 8.98
CA ILE A 102 -8.93 -4.74 8.71
C ILE A 102 -7.61 -3.96 8.67
N ILE A 103 -7.56 -2.86 7.91
CA ILE A 103 -6.34 -2.04 7.77
C ILE A 103 -5.96 -1.40 9.10
N GLY A 104 -6.95 -0.87 9.84
CA GLY A 104 -6.70 -0.32 11.18
C GLY A 104 -6.17 -1.37 12.15
N THR A 105 -6.71 -2.59 12.12
CA THR A 105 -6.24 -3.71 12.95
C THR A 105 -4.81 -4.11 12.59
N ILE A 106 -4.49 -4.23 11.30
CA ILE A 106 -3.11 -4.52 10.86
C ILE A 106 -2.15 -3.42 11.34
N ALA A 107 -2.55 -2.15 11.25
CA ALA A 107 -1.73 -1.05 11.72
C ALA A 107 -1.44 -1.12 13.23
N ILE A 108 -2.44 -1.49 14.05
CA ILE A 108 -2.26 -1.67 15.49
C ILE A 108 -1.38 -2.88 15.79
N LEU A 109 -1.63 -4.02 15.12
CA LEU A 109 -0.85 -5.26 15.31
C LEU A 109 0.63 -5.10 14.95
N PHE A 110 0.96 -4.21 14.02
CA PHE A 110 2.36 -3.94 13.67
C PHE A 110 3.13 -3.20 14.77
N ILE A 111 2.43 -2.46 15.64
CA ILE A 111 3.02 -1.69 16.74
C ILE A 111 3.17 -2.53 18.01
N LEU A 112 2.33 -3.56 18.16
CA LEU A 112 2.34 -4.49 19.31
C LEU A 112 3.48 -5.52 19.19
#